data_AF-A0AAU1F9U3-F1
#
_entry.id   AF-A0AAU1F9U3-F1
#
_cell.length_a   1.000
_cell.length_b   1.000
_cell.length_c   1.000
_cell.angle_alpha   90.00
_cell.angle_beta   90.00
_cell.angle_gamma   90.00
#
_symmetry.space_group_name_H-M   'P 1'
#
loop_
_entity.id
_entity.type
_entity.pdbx_description
1 polymer ?
#
loop_
_entity_poly.entity_id
_entity_poly.type
_entity_poly.pdbx_seq_one_letter_code
_entity_poly.pdbx_strand_id
1 'polypeptide(L)'
;MTTPQSIEPQYTLLTAVARLDELRVRESLAGAGSDAEALDRAGLLELLALSEVVARKAAYGRQLTVRAARESGASWSQIGAALGTSKQAAWEAHTRWIDAQAAVYGRPGHMGFDEEDVAQARALAGEPDEG
;
A
#
# COMPACT_ATOMS: atom_id res chain seq x y z
N MET A 1 -21.60 -3.20 6.03
CA MET A 1 -20.60 -3.81 6.94
C MET A 1 -19.29 -3.07 6.73
N THR A 2 -18.62 -2.65 7.79
CA THR A 2 -17.34 -1.93 7.70
C THR A 2 -16.25 -2.91 7.31
N THR A 3 -15.91 -2.93 6.02
CA THR A 3 -14.80 -3.74 5.46
C THR A 3 -13.81 -2.83 4.74
N PRO A 4 -12.54 -3.23 4.60
CA PRO A 4 -11.56 -2.48 3.83
C PRO A 4 -12.07 -2.12 2.42
N GLN A 5 -12.65 -3.09 1.71
CA GLN A 5 -13.16 -2.90 0.34
C GLN A 5 -14.31 -1.87 0.28
N SER A 6 -15.17 -1.81 1.30
CA SER A 6 -16.30 -0.88 1.33
C SER A 6 -15.88 0.57 1.62
N ILE A 7 -14.84 0.76 2.43
CA ILE A 7 -14.41 2.11 2.86
C ILE A 7 -13.26 2.65 2.00
N GLU A 8 -12.44 1.80 1.39
CA GLU A 8 -11.27 2.19 0.61
C GLU A 8 -11.53 3.25 -0.48
N PRO A 9 -12.66 3.22 -1.23
CA PRO A 9 -12.99 4.24 -2.22
C PRO A 9 -13.35 5.60 -1.61
N GLN A 10 -13.72 5.64 -0.32
CA GLN A 10 -14.18 6.84 0.38
C GLN A 10 -13.02 7.66 0.95
N TYR A 11 -11.81 7.10 0.99
CA TYR A 11 -10.63 7.72 1.58
C TYR A 11 -9.47 7.86 0.59
N THR A 12 -8.83 9.02 0.63
CA THR A 12 -7.42 9.17 0.23
C THR A 12 -6.50 8.57 1.30
N LEU A 13 -5.21 8.36 1.00
CA LEU A 13 -4.24 7.93 2.02
C LEU A 13 -4.20 8.90 3.20
N LEU A 14 -4.13 10.22 2.94
CA LEU A 14 -4.10 11.25 3.97
C LEU A 14 -5.31 11.18 4.89
N THR A 15 -6.52 11.13 4.32
CA THR A 15 -7.76 11.10 5.09
C THR A 15 -7.95 9.78 5.84
N ALA A 16 -7.46 8.65 5.29
CA ALA A 16 -7.48 7.36 5.99
C ALA A 16 -6.56 7.36 7.22
N VAL A 17 -5.35 7.91 7.08
CA VAL A 17 -4.39 8.03 8.20
C VAL A 17 -4.94 8.96 9.29
N ALA A 18 -5.50 10.11 8.91
CA ALA A 18 -6.09 11.04 9.88
C ALA A 18 -7.21 10.40 10.70
N ARG A 19 -8.13 9.67 10.04
CA ARG A 19 -9.22 8.96 10.73
C ARG A 19 -8.71 7.80 11.58
N LEU A 20 -7.71 7.07 11.09
CA LEU A 20 -7.07 5.99 11.85
C LEU A 20 -6.44 6.52 13.14
N ASP A 21 -5.70 7.63 13.05
CA ASP A 21 -5.05 8.27 14.19
C ASP A 21 -6.07 8.75 15.23
N GLU A 22 -7.14 9.43 14.79
CA GLU A 22 -8.25 9.86 15.64
C GLU A 22 -8.84 8.71 16.47
N LEU A 23 -9.22 7.61 15.82
CA LEU A 23 -9.80 6.45 16.50
C LEU A 23 -8.81 5.78 17.45
N ARG A 24 -7.53 5.73 17.07
CA ARG A 24 -6.47 5.08 17.85
C ARG A 24 -6.12 5.87 19.11
N VAL A 25 -6.12 7.19 19.03
CA VAL A 25 -6.00 8.08 20.19
C VAL A 25 -7.16 7.86 21.16
N ARG A 26 -8.40 7.83 20.65
CA ARG A 26 -9.59 7.61 21.49
C ARG A 26 -9.54 6.25 22.20
N GLU A 27 -9.20 5.18 21.47
CA GLU A 27 -9.07 3.84 22.04
C GLU A 27 -7.97 3.76 23.11
N SER A 28 -6.82 4.40 22.86
CA SER A 28 -5.72 4.43 23.82
C SER A 28 -6.08 5.20 25.11
N LEU A 29 -6.84 6.29 25.00
CA LEU A 29 -7.26 7.10 26.15
C LEU A 29 -8.31 6.37 27.00
N ALA A 30 -9.25 5.68 26.36
CA ALA A 30 -10.22 4.85 27.07
C ALA A 30 -9.51 3.70 27.84
N GLY A 31 -8.52 3.05 27.22
CA GLY A 31 -7.72 2.00 27.86
C GLY A 31 -6.83 2.49 29.02
N ALA A 32 -6.51 3.79 29.06
CA ALA A 32 -5.70 4.42 30.11
C ALA A 32 -6.52 4.91 31.32
N GLY A 33 -7.83 4.62 31.38
CA GLY A 33 -8.70 5.03 32.48
C GLY A 33 -9.09 6.51 32.49
N SER A 34 -9.01 7.18 31.33
CA SER A 34 -9.59 8.53 31.17
C SER A 34 -11.12 8.45 31.03
N ASP A 35 -11.81 9.59 31.17
CA ASP A 35 -13.26 9.70 30.92
C ASP A 35 -13.63 9.58 29.43
N ALA A 36 -12.68 9.29 28.55
CA ALA A 36 -12.94 9.07 27.13
C ALA A 36 -13.79 7.82 26.94
N GLU A 37 -14.88 7.95 26.18
CA GLU A 37 -15.75 6.83 25.86
C GLU A 37 -15.02 5.84 24.94
N ALA A 38 -14.90 4.58 25.40
CA ALA A 38 -14.32 3.48 24.64
C ALA A 38 -14.99 3.32 23.27
N LEU A 39 -14.24 2.83 22.29
CA LEU A 39 -14.83 2.54 20.99
C LEU A 39 -15.86 1.41 21.12
N ASP A 40 -17.00 1.59 20.48
CA ASP A 40 -17.95 0.52 20.33
C ASP A 40 -17.45 -0.51 19.29
N ARG A 41 -18.21 -1.60 19.12
CA ARG A 41 -17.88 -2.64 18.13
C ARG A 41 -17.70 -2.07 16.72
N ALA A 42 -18.48 -1.06 16.34
CA ALA A 42 -18.39 -0.46 15.01
C ALA A 42 -17.08 0.30 14.84
N GLY A 43 -16.68 1.10 15.84
CA GLY A 43 -15.41 1.83 15.86
C GLY A 43 -14.19 0.92 15.82
N LEU A 44 -14.20 -0.20 16.56
CA LEU A 44 -13.11 -1.18 16.52
C LEU A 44 -12.97 -1.84 15.14
N LEU A 45 -14.08 -2.18 14.50
CA LEU A 45 -14.08 -2.73 13.13
C LEU A 45 -13.65 -1.69 12.09
N GLU A 46 -14.03 -0.42 12.28
CA GLU A 46 -13.56 0.70 11.46
C GLU A 46 -12.04 0.87 11.58
N LEU A 47 -11.50 0.83 12.79
CA LEU A 47 -10.06 0.94 13.05
C LEU A 47 -9.25 -0.19 12.37
N LEU A 48 -9.76 -1.42 12.41
CA LEU A 48 -9.15 -2.55 11.68
C LEU A 48 -9.22 -2.33 10.16
N ALA A 49 -10.39 -1.94 9.64
CA ALA A 49 -10.57 -1.71 8.21
C ALA A 49 -9.67 -0.56 7.71
N LEU A 50 -9.55 0.53 8.45
CA LEU A 50 -8.68 1.67 8.13
C LEU A 50 -7.20 1.28 8.14
N SER A 51 -6.77 0.46 9.11
CA SER A 51 -5.39 -0.03 9.18
C SER A 51 -5.02 -0.79 7.90
N GLU A 52 -5.91 -1.65 7.42
CA GLU A 52 -5.72 -2.38 6.16
C GLU A 52 -5.73 -1.44 4.94
N VAL A 53 -6.64 -0.46 4.90
CA VAL A 53 -6.69 0.52 3.80
C VAL A 53 -5.42 1.37 3.72
N VAL A 54 -4.91 1.83 4.87
CA VAL A 54 -3.63 2.55 4.93
C VAL A 54 -2.50 1.66 4.42
N ALA A 55 -2.43 0.40 4.85
CA ALA A 55 -1.42 -0.54 4.40
C ALA A 55 -1.46 -0.76 2.88
N ARG A 56 -2.64 -0.97 2.29
CA ARG A 56 -2.82 -1.14 0.84
C ARG A 56 -2.40 0.09 0.04
N LYS A 57 -2.88 1.28 0.43
CA LYS A 57 -2.55 2.52 -0.28
C LYS A 57 -1.06 2.85 -0.15
N ALA A 58 -0.46 2.64 1.02
CA ALA A 58 0.99 2.81 1.21
C ALA A 58 1.81 1.78 0.40
N ALA A 59 1.37 0.53 0.33
CA ALA A 59 2.00 -0.50 -0.50
C ALA A 59 1.92 -0.16 -1.99
N TYR A 60 0.77 0.32 -2.47
CA TYR A 60 0.60 0.77 -3.86
C TYR A 60 1.51 1.96 -4.17
N GLY A 61 1.51 3.00 -3.33
CA GLY A 61 2.38 4.17 -3.50
C GLY A 61 3.87 3.81 -3.49
N ARG A 62 4.29 2.87 -2.63
CA ARG A 62 5.66 2.35 -2.62
C ARG A 62 6.07 1.77 -3.97
N GLN A 63 5.20 1.01 -4.63
CA GLN A 63 5.52 0.39 -5.92
C GLN A 63 5.61 1.40 -7.06
N LEU A 64 4.79 2.47 -7.03
CA LEU A 64 4.95 3.61 -7.93
C LEU A 64 6.31 4.30 -7.71
N THR A 65 6.71 4.50 -6.45
CA THR A 65 8.03 5.07 -6.14
C THR A 65 9.18 4.15 -6.57
N VAL A 66 9.03 2.83 -6.44
CA VAL A 66 10.02 1.85 -6.94
C VAL A 66 10.18 1.98 -8.45
N ARG A 67 9.07 2.04 -9.21
CA ARG A 67 9.10 2.27 -10.65
C ARG A 67 9.81 3.59 -11.00
N ALA A 68 9.46 4.69 -10.35
CA ALA A 68 10.11 5.99 -10.57
C ALA A 68 11.61 5.96 -10.24
N ALA A 69 11.99 5.25 -9.17
CA ALA A 69 13.40 5.06 -8.82
C ALA A 69 14.15 4.26 -9.91
N ARG A 70 13.55 3.19 -10.44
CA ARG A 70 14.08 2.44 -11.58
C ARG A 70 14.22 3.30 -12.83
N GLU A 71 13.21 4.10 -13.16
CA GLU A 71 13.25 5.07 -14.26
C GLU A 71 14.38 6.11 -14.09
N SER A 72 14.70 6.49 -12.85
CA SER A 72 15.83 7.37 -12.55
C SER A 72 17.20 6.67 -12.50
N GLY A 73 17.26 5.35 -12.73
CA GLY A 73 18.49 4.57 -12.76
C GLY A 73 18.93 3.97 -11.41
N ALA A 74 18.06 3.96 -10.39
CA ALA A 74 18.40 3.33 -9.12
C ALA A 74 18.51 1.80 -9.26
N SER A 75 19.54 1.20 -8.67
CA SER A 75 19.76 -0.24 -8.69
C SER A 75 18.83 -0.98 -7.70
N TRP A 76 18.62 -2.28 -7.90
CA TRP A 76 17.82 -3.08 -6.96
C TRP A 76 18.44 -3.17 -5.56
N SER A 77 19.77 -3.09 -5.49
CA SER A 77 20.51 -3.00 -4.23
C SER A 77 20.19 -1.70 -3.48
N GLN A 78 20.16 -0.55 -4.17
CA GLN A 78 19.78 0.74 -3.57
C GLN A 78 18.32 0.76 -3.12
N ILE A 79 17.42 0.22 -3.95
CA ILE A 79 16.00 0.12 -3.62
C ILE A 79 15.77 -0.81 -2.43
N GLY A 80 16.41 -1.98 -2.41
CA GLY A 80 16.35 -2.92 -1.29
C GLY A 80 16.82 -2.27 0.01
N ALA A 81 17.96 -1.57 -0.01
CA ALA A 81 18.48 -0.86 1.15
C ALA A 81 17.50 0.22 1.66
N ALA A 82 16.93 1.04 0.77
CA ALA A 82 15.94 2.06 1.13
C ALA A 82 14.65 1.46 1.72
N LEU A 83 14.29 0.25 1.30
CA LEU A 83 13.13 -0.49 1.80
C LEU A 83 13.42 -1.30 3.07
N GLY A 84 14.69 -1.42 3.50
CA GLY A 84 15.10 -2.29 4.60
C GLY A 84 14.95 -3.78 4.28
N THR A 85 15.14 -4.17 3.02
CA THR A 85 15.02 -5.56 2.55
C THR A 85 16.15 -5.94 1.58
N SER A 86 16.20 -7.18 1.12
CA SER A 86 17.20 -7.61 0.14
C SER A 86 16.84 -7.12 -1.27
N LYS A 87 17.85 -6.98 -2.16
CA LYS A 87 17.62 -6.65 -3.58
C LYS A 87 16.65 -7.63 -4.25
N GLN A 88 16.78 -8.92 -3.92
CA GLN A 88 15.91 -9.99 -4.43
C GLN A 88 14.47 -9.80 -3.97
N ALA A 89 14.26 -9.55 -2.67
CA ALA A 89 12.91 -9.36 -2.13
C ALA A 89 12.24 -8.10 -2.70
N ALA A 90 13.00 -7.02 -2.91
CA ALA A 90 12.50 -5.81 -3.56
C ALA A 90 12.08 -6.05 -5.01
N TRP A 91 12.94 -6.72 -5.79
CA TRP A 91 12.64 -7.10 -7.18
C TRP A 91 11.39 -7.98 -7.27
N GLU A 92 11.33 -9.07 -6.51
CA GLU A 92 10.19 -10.00 -6.54
C GLU A 92 8.88 -9.32 -6.12
N ALA A 93 8.93 -8.44 -5.12
CA ALA A 93 7.76 -7.68 -4.69
C ALA A 93 7.25 -6.75 -5.79
N HIS A 94 8.16 -6.13 -6.55
CA HIS A 94 7.79 -5.28 -7.67
C HIS A 94 7.23 -6.08 -8.84
N THR A 95 7.85 -7.20 -9.20
CA THR A 95 7.37 -8.09 -10.27
C THR A 95 5.96 -8.60 -9.97
N ARG A 96 5.70 -9.07 -8.74
CA ARG A 96 4.35 -9.46 -8.31
C ARG A 96 3.34 -8.32 -8.39
N TRP A 97 3.77 -7.08 -8.12
CA TRP A 97 2.89 -5.92 -8.25
C TRP A 97 2.53 -5.63 -9.72
N ILE A 98 3.49 -5.75 -10.66
CA ILE A 98 3.22 -5.63 -12.10
C ILE A 98 2.19 -6.69 -12.53
N ASP A 99 2.36 -7.94 -12.11
CA ASP A 99 1.42 -9.02 -12.42
C ASP A 99 0.02 -8.73 -11.84
N ALA A 100 -0.04 -8.14 -10.65
CA ALA A 100 -1.30 -7.73 -10.05
C ALA A 100 -1.97 -6.57 -10.82
N GLN A 101 -1.21 -5.63 -11.38
CA GLN A 101 -1.74 -4.55 -12.24
C GLN A 101 -2.33 -5.13 -13.53
N ALA A 102 -1.68 -6.13 -14.13
CA ALA A 102 -2.18 -6.83 -15.31
C ALA A 102 -3.53 -7.51 -15.00
N ALA A 103 -3.64 -8.18 -13.85
CA ALA A 103 -4.83 -8.94 -13.47
C ALA A 103 -6.09 -8.09 -13.21
N VAL A 104 -5.92 -6.78 -12.95
CA VAL A 104 -7.02 -5.84 -12.70
C VAL A 104 -7.32 -4.93 -13.89
N TYR A 105 -6.57 -5.03 -14.99
CA TYR A 105 -6.84 -4.28 -16.20
C TYR A 105 -8.26 -4.55 -16.75
N GLY A 106 -8.91 -3.50 -17.24
CA GLY A 106 -10.28 -3.56 -17.75
C GLY A 106 -11.38 -3.71 -16.69
N ARG A 107 -11.05 -3.82 -15.40
CA ARG A 107 -12.05 -3.84 -14.33
C ARG A 107 -12.56 -2.42 -14.03
N PRO A 108 -13.88 -2.21 -13.90
CA PRO A 108 -14.43 -0.91 -13.52
C PRO A 108 -13.79 -0.37 -12.23
N GLY A 109 -13.41 0.92 -12.25
CA GLY A 109 -12.81 1.60 -11.11
C GLY A 109 -11.36 1.24 -10.78
N HIS A 110 -10.68 0.46 -11.64
CA HIS A 110 -9.26 0.10 -11.46
C HIS A 110 -8.45 0.59 -12.66
N MET A 111 -7.32 1.26 -12.38
CA MET A 111 -6.33 1.62 -13.38
C MET A 111 -5.25 0.53 -13.39
N GLY A 112 -5.53 -0.59 -14.04
CA GLY A 112 -4.56 -1.67 -14.27
C GLY A 112 -3.64 -1.38 -15.47
N PHE A 113 -2.74 -2.31 -15.76
CA PHE A 113 -1.81 -2.23 -16.91
C PHE A 113 -2.28 -3.13 -18.05
N ASP A 114 -2.31 -2.59 -19.27
CA ASP A 114 -2.47 -3.42 -20.46
C ASP A 114 -1.18 -4.20 -20.78
N GLU A 115 -1.19 -4.96 -21.89
CA GLU A 115 -0.04 -5.76 -22.28
C GLU A 115 1.21 -4.92 -22.59
N GLU A 116 1.04 -3.70 -23.14
CA GLU A 116 2.14 -2.80 -23.47
C GLU A 116 2.73 -2.18 -22.19
N ASP A 117 1.86 -1.71 -21.28
CA ASP A 117 2.24 -1.20 -19.96
C ASP A 117 3.02 -2.25 -19.16
N VAL A 118 2.57 -3.52 -19.18
CA VAL A 118 3.26 -4.63 -18.50
C VAL A 118 4.63 -4.87 -19.11
N ALA A 119 4.75 -4.89 -20.44
CA ALA A 119 6.02 -5.09 -21.12
C ALA A 119 7.00 -3.97 -20.79
N GLN A 120 6.55 -2.71 -20.80
CA GLN A 120 7.35 -1.56 -20.42
C GLN A 120 7.79 -1.63 -18.94
N ALA A 121 6.86 -1.95 -18.03
CA ALA A 121 7.16 -2.06 -16.61
C ALA A 121 8.17 -3.18 -16.32
N ARG A 122 8.06 -4.33 -16.99
CA ARG A 122 9.03 -5.44 -16.88
C ARG A 122 10.40 -5.06 -17.44
N ALA A 123 10.45 -4.34 -18.56
CA ALA A 123 11.71 -3.85 -19.12
C ALA A 123 12.42 -2.86 -18.17
N LEU A 124 11.67 -1.95 -17.54
CA LEU A 124 12.18 -1.03 -16.51
C LEU A 124 12.64 -1.76 -15.24
N ALA A 125 11.89 -2.77 -14.82
CA ALA A 125 12.27 -3.61 -13.69
C ALA A 125 13.61 -4.31 -13.97
N GLY A 126 13.76 -4.92 -15.15
CA GLY A 126 14.95 -5.68 -15.52
C GLY A 126 15.21 -6.86 -14.58
N GLU A 127 16.43 -7.38 -14.61
CA GLU A 127 16.89 -8.42 -13.68
C GLU A 127 17.38 -7.81 -12.36
N PRO A 128 17.39 -8.56 -11.25
CA PRO A 128 18.08 -8.13 -10.04
C PRO A 128 19.58 -7.92 -10.35
N ASP A 129 20.18 -6.85 -9.82
CA ASP A 129 21.59 -6.52 -10.07
C ASP A 129 22.51 -7.75 -9.89
N GLU A 130 23.48 -7.97 -10.78
CA GLU A 130 24.53 -8.97 -10.54
C GLU A 130 25.33 -8.60 -9.29
N GLY A 131 25.78 -9.62 -8.54
CA GLY A 131 26.40 -9.49 -7.22
C GLY A 131 27.64 -8.62 -7.20
#